data_AF-X1PGD6-F1
#
_entry.id   AF-X1PGD6-F1
#
_cell.length_a   1.000
_cell.length_b   1.000
_cell.length_c   1.000
_cell.angle_alpha   90.00
_cell.angle_beta   90.00
_cell.angle_gamma   90.00
#
_symmetry.space_group_name_H-M   'P 1'
#
loop_
_entity.id
_entity.type
_entity.pdbx_description
1 polymer ?
#
loop_
_entity_poly.entity_id
_entity_poly.type
_entity_poly.pdbx_seq_one_letter_code
_entity_poly.pdbx_strand_id
1 'polypeptide(L)'
;ENMEKGHVLIPSFFFVDPFGFSGIPFRIITRILSHPGTEVFFTFMVRDIARFIQLPELEETFNSLFGTDKWKSILASSQKPEVALIDLYREQLHEVAKAKYSWPFKVYTSEKVQTLYYLLHATNNYKGHSIMKEIMFNQSALHNFAYLGPQDVAARSQMKLFEID
;
A
#
# COMPACT_ATOMS: atom_id res chain seq x y z
N GLU A 1 -34.87 14.75 -18.44
CA GLU A 1 -33.64 14.55 -17.66
C GLU A 1 -32.79 13.48 -18.33
N ASN A 2 -31.74 13.89 -19.03
CA ASN A 2 -30.75 12.97 -19.58
C ASN A 2 -29.65 12.81 -18.53
N MET A 3 -29.70 11.73 -17.74
CA MET A 3 -28.54 11.31 -16.97
C MET A 3 -27.43 10.94 -17.95
N GLU A 4 -26.35 11.73 -17.96
CA GLU A 4 -25.13 11.38 -18.68
C GLU A 4 -24.68 9.99 -18.25
N LYS A 5 -24.50 9.09 -19.22
CA LYS A 5 -23.90 7.77 -18.98
C LYS A 5 -22.49 8.02 -18.47
N GLY A 6 -22.28 7.88 -17.16
CA GLY A 6 -20.96 8.00 -16.55
C GLY A 6 -19.96 7.14 -17.32
N HIS A 7 -18.88 7.76 -17.81
CA HIS A 7 -17.85 7.06 -18.55
C HIS A 7 -17.33 5.90 -17.72
N VAL A 8 -17.51 4.67 -18.19
CA VAL A 8 -16.90 3.48 -17.59
C VAL A 8 -15.40 3.61 -17.84
N LEU A 9 -14.64 3.76 -16.76
CA LEU A 9 -13.19 3.76 -16.84
C LEU A 9 -12.72 2.45 -17.48
N ILE A 10 -11.83 2.53 -18.46
CA ILE A 10 -11.21 1.34 -19.04
C ILE A 10 -10.41 0.58 -17.96
N PRO A 11 -10.23 -0.74 -18.10
CA PRO A 11 -9.39 -1.50 -17.17
C PRO A 11 -8.03 -0.82 -16.96
N SER A 12 -7.70 -0.53 -15.71
CA SER A 12 -6.59 0.35 -15.36
C SER A 12 -5.89 -0.13 -14.09
N PHE A 13 -4.56 -0.09 -14.11
CA PHE A 13 -3.73 -0.34 -12.95
C PHE A 13 -3.20 0.98 -12.42
N PHE A 14 -3.56 1.34 -11.18
CA PHE A 14 -3.14 2.57 -10.54
C PHE A 14 -2.00 2.29 -9.57
N PHE A 15 -0.82 2.83 -9.86
CA PHE A 15 0.26 2.89 -8.88
C PHE A 15 0.20 4.23 -8.14
N VAL A 16 0.10 4.18 -6.81
CA VAL A 16 -0.11 5.32 -5.93
C VAL A 16 1.03 5.38 -4.91
N ASP A 17 1.90 6.37 -5.06
CA ASP A 17 3.09 6.54 -4.23
C ASP A 17 3.09 7.94 -3.57
N PRO A 18 2.54 8.09 -2.36
CA PRO A 18 2.49 9.37 -1.68
C PRO A 18 3.87 9.79 -1.14
N PHE A 19 4.11 11.10 -1.10
CA PHE A 19 5.19 11.66 -0.30
C PHE A 19 4.77 11.67 1.19
N GLY A 20 5.00 10.56 1.88
CA GLY A 20 4.59 10.36 3.28
C GLY A 20 3.15 9.82 3.41
N PHE A 21 2.40 10.26 4.42
CA PHE A 21 1.08 9.70 4.78
C PHE A 21 -0.11 10.63 4.51
N SER A 22 0.12 11.90 4.14
CA SER A 22 -0.95 12.90 3.97
C SER A 22 -1.49 13.03 2.55
N GLY A 23 -0.76 12.52 1.54
CA GLY A 23 -1.03 12.80 0.13
C GLY A 23 -2.25 12.08 -0.46
N ILE A 24 -2.72 10.98 0.14
CA ILE A 24 -3.76 10.12 -0.45
C ILE A 24 -4.83 9.75 0.59
N PRO A 25 -5.95 10.47 0.61
CA PRO A 25 -7.14 10.09 1.38
C PRO A 25 -7.71 8.72 0.96
N PHE A 26 -8.23 7.95 1.91
CA PHE A 26 -8.87 6.66 1.67
C PHE A 26 -9.97 6.73 0.60
N ARG A 27 -10.76 7.81 0.61
CA ARG A 27 -11.84 8.07 -0.37
C ARG A 27 -11.37 8.02 -1.83
N ILE A 28 -10.10 8.36 -2.10
CA ILE A 28 -9.54 8.29 -3.46
C ILE A 28 -9.36 6.83 -3.88
N ILE A 29 -8.80 6.01 -2.99
CA ILE A 29 -8.65 4.57 -3.22
C ILE A 29 -10.02 3.89 -3.37
N THR A 30 -10.99 4.26 -2.54
CA THR A 30 -12.39 3.80 -2.68
C THR A 30 -12.97 4.14 -4.04
N ARG A 31 -12.80 5.40 -4.50
CA ARG A 31 -13.31 5.84 -5.80
C ARG A 31 -12.62 5.14 -6.96
N ILE A 32 -11.32 4.85 -6.88
CA ILE A 32 -10.65 4.06 -7.92
C ILE A 32 -11.29 2.67 -7.98
N LEU A 33 -11.31 1.95 -6.85
CA LEU A 33 -11.78 0.56 -6.77
C LEU A 33 -13.29 0.38 -7.02
N SER A 34 -14.08 1.45 -6.97
CA SER A 34 -15.50 1.41 -7.36
C SER A 34 -15.70 1.25 -8.86
N HIS A 35 -14.68 1.51 -9.69
CA HIS A 35 -14.76 1.28 -11.12
C HIS A 35 -14.46 -0.19 -11.45
N PRO A 36 -15.29 -0.85 -12.27
CA PRO A 36 -15.00 -2.22 -12.71
C PRO A 36 -13.66 -2.29 -13.45
N GLY A 37 -12.88 -3.35 -13.20
CA GLY A 37 -11.63 -3.60 -13.91
C GLY A 37 -10.44 -2.75 -13.46
N THR A 38 -10.56 -2.00 -12.35
CA THR A 38 -9.42 -1.28 -11.77
C THR A 38 -8.70 -2.07 -10.70
N GLU A 39 -7.40 -1.84 -10.60
CA GLU A 39 -6.54 -2.31 -9.51
C GLU A 39 -5.76 -1.15 -8.93
N VAL A 40 -5.48 -1.22 -7.63
CA VAL A 40 -4.64 -0.25 -6.91
C VAL A 40 -3.41 -0.98 -6.40
N PHE A 41 -2.26 -0.35 -6.59
CA PHE A 41 -1.02 -0.70 -5.94
C PHE A 41 -0.51 0.54 -5.20
N PHE A 42 -0.40 0.48 -3.88
CA PHE A 42 -0.26 1.65 -3.03
C PHE A 42 0.89 1.50 -2.03
N THR A 43 1.75 2.51 -1.94
CA THR A 43 2.81 2.56 -0.94
C THR A 43 2.26 3.06 0.40
N PHE A 44 2.03 2.14 1.34
CA PHE A 44 1.59 2.45 2.70
C PHE A 44 2.79 2.68 3.62
N MET A 45 3.08 3.97 3.89
CA MET A 45 4.24 4.48 4.63
C MET A 45 4.17 4.20 6.14
N VAL A 46 4.02 2.93 6.54
CA VAL A 46 3.74 2.50 7.93
C VAL A 46 4.72 3.05 8.97
N ARG A 47 6.00 3.19 8.63
CA ARG A 47 7.01 3.72 9.53
C ARG A 47 6.72 5.17 9.88
N ASP A 48 6.42 5.97 8.86
CA ASP A 48 6.18 7.40 9.04
C ASP A 48 4.82 7.59 9.72
N ILE A 49 3.81 6.78 9.37
CA ILE A 49 2.54 6.73 10.08
C ILE A 49 2.79 6.46 11.58
N ALA A 50 3.42 5.33 11.93
CA ALA A 50 3.67 4.98 13.33
C ALA A 50 4.47 6.03 14.11
N ARG A 51 5.38 6.75 13.43
CA ARG A 51 6.16 7.84 14.02
C ARG A 51 5.32 9.08 14.36
N PHE A 52 4.36 9.42 13.52
CA PHE A 52 3.65 10.70 13.61
C PHE A 52 2.18 10.58 14.05
N ILE A 53 1.64 9.37 14.17
CA ILE A 53 0.22 9.11 14.47
C ILE A 53 -0.25 9.59 15.85
N GLN A 54 0.66 9.88 16.77
CA GLN A 54 0.34 10.43 18.09
C GLN A 54 0.25 11.97 18.12
N LEU A 55 0.62 12.66 17.04
CA LEU A 55 0.56 14.12 16.96
C LEU A 55 -0.90 14.59 16.80
N PRO A 56 -1.47 15.34 17.76
CA PRO A 56 -2.88 15.75 17.72
C PRO A 56 -3.24 16.57 16.47
N GLU A 57 -2.33 17.39 15.97
CA GLU A 57 -2.53 18.23 14.78
C GLU A 57 -2.70 17.41 13.47
N LEU A 58 -2.34 16.13 13.49
CA LEU A 58 -2.46 15.22 12.35
C LEU A 58 -3.68 14.30 12.41
N GLU A 59 -4.53 14.43 13.43
CA GLU A 59 -5.70 13.57 13.63
C GLU A 59 -6.57 13.45 12.37
N GLU A 60 -6.94 14.59 11.76
CA GLU A 60 -7.73 14.61 10.53
C GLU A 60 -7.00 14.00 9.33
N THR A 61 -5.67 14.11 9.30
CA THR A 61 -4.86 13.46 8.26
C THR A 61 -4.98 11.95 8.36
N PHE A 62 -4.93 11.39 9.58
CA PHE A 62 -5.07 9.95 9.78
C PHE A 62 -6.51 9.46 9.63
N ASN A 63 -7.51 10.23 10.08
CA ASN A 63 -8.92 9.96 9.77
C ASN A 63 -9.15 9.89 8.26
N SER A 64 -8.56 10.82 7.50
CA SER A 64 -8.62 10.85 6.04
C SER A 64 -7.88 9.68 5.40
N LEU A 65 -6.68 9.32 5.88
CA LEU A 65 -5.86 8.22 5.38
C LEU A 65 -6.54 6.87 5.57
N PHE A 66 -7.07 6.60 6.77
CA PHE A 66 -7.73 5.33 7.09
C PHE A 66 -9.20 5.30 6.67
N GLY A 67 -9.84 6.46 6.49
CA GLY A 67 -11.29 6.56 6.26
C GLY A 67 -12.12 6.34 7.52
N THR A 68 -11.48 6.31 8.70
CA THR A 68 -12.10 6.01 10.00
C THR A 68 -11.21 6.53 11.13
N ASP A 69 -11.76 6.70 12.33
CA ASP A 69 -11.04 7.02 13.56
C ASP A 69 -10.66 5.76 14.40
N LYS A 70 -11.03 4.56 13.92
CA LYS A 70 -10.70 3.26 14.57
C LYS A 70 -9.22 3.12 14.92
N TRP A 71 -8.31 3.76 14.19
CA TRP A 71 -6.86 3.74 14.46
C TRP A 71 -6.49 4.25 15.85
N LYS A 72 -7.30 5.12 16.46
CA LYS A 72 -7.07 5.63 17.82
C LYS A 72 -7.05 4.49 18.87
N SER A 73 -7.91 3.49 18.70
CA SER A 73 -7.96 2.30 19.57
C SER A 73 -6.70 1.43 19.48
N ILE A 74 -6.04 1.42 18.32
CA ILE A 74 -4.80 0.66 18.11
C ILE A 74 -3.67 1.26 18.94
N LEU A 75 -3.61 2.60 19.01
CA LEU A 75 -2.58 3.29 19.81
C LEU A 75 -2.73 3.07 21.31
N ALA A 76 -3.96 2.83 21.78
CA ALA A 76 -4.21 2.52 23.19
C ALA A 76 -3.73 1.10 23.59
N SER A 77 -3.49 0.20 22.63
CA SER A 77 -3.29 -1.23 22.89
C SER A 77 -1.88 -1.76 22.59
N SER A 78 -1.03 -1.03 21.86
CA SER A 78 0.30 -1.51 21.48
C SER A 78 1.34 -0.38 21.33
N GLN A 79 2.57 -0.63 21.80
CA GLN A 79 3.73 0.23 21.53
C GLN A 79 4.34 0.03 20.13
N LYS A 80 3.93 -1.03 19.41
CA LYS A 80 4.36 -1.34 18.04
C LYS A 80 3.13 -1.56 17.16
N PRO A 81 2.46 -0.47 16.72
CA PRO A 81 1.16 -0.55 16.08
C PRO A 81 1.21 -0.92 14.58
N GLU A 82 2.40 -1.10 13.98
CA GLU A 82 2.57 -1.16 12.53
C GLU A 82 1.71 -2.23 11.83
N VAL A 83 1.67 -3.44 12.39
CA VAL A 83 0.88 -4.55 11.84
C VAL A 83 -0.62 -4.27 11.95
N ALA A 84 -1.06 -3.79 13.11
CA ALA A 84 -2.47 -3.45 13.33
C ALA A 84 -2.93 -2.29 12.42
N LEU A 85 -2.05 -1.32 12.12
CA LEU A 85 -2.36 -0.20 11.24
C LEU A 85 -2.56 -0.63 9.78
N ILE A 86 -1.70 -1.51 9.25
CA ILE A 86 -1.91 -2.04 7.89
C ILE A 86 -3.14 -2.95 7.83
N ASP A 87 -3.40 -3.74 8.88
CA ASP A 87 -4.57 -4.60 8.95
C ASP A 87 -5.87 -3.78 9.01
N LEU A 88 -5.89 -2.67 9.76
CA LEU A 88 -7.01 -1.72 9.73
C LEU A 88 -7.25 -1.16 8.33
N TYR A 89 -6.18 -0.74 7.63
CA TYR A 89 -6.33 -0.22 6.28
C TYR A 89 -6.92 -1.28 5.32
N ARG A 90 -6.51 -2.55 5.48
CA ARG A 90 -7.05 -3.67 4.70
C ARG A 90 -8.49 -3.99 5.05
N GLU A 91 -8.86 -3.95 6.33
CA GLU A 91 -10.25 -4.05 6.77
C GLU A 91 -11.10 -2.99 6.07
N GLN A 92 -10.65 -1.73 6.06
CA GLN A 92 -11.34 -0.65 5.37
C GLN A 92 -11.46 -0.89 3.85
N LEU A 93 -10.43 -1.45 3.19
CA LEU A 93 -10.52 -1.83 1.78
C LEU A 93 -11.64 -2.82 1.51
N HIS A 94 -11.83 -3.81 2.39
CA HIS A 94 -12.87 -4.83 2.24
C HIS A 94 -14.25 -4.31 2.66
N GLU A 95 -14.36 -3.64 3.79
CA GLU A 95 -15.62 -3.18 4.37
C GLU A 95 -16.21 -1.97 3.65
N VAL A 96 -15.37 -0.98 3.32
CA VAL A 96 -15.81 0.31 2.77
C VAL A 96 -15.60 0.34 1.26
N ALA A 97 -14.38 0.04 0.78
CA ALA A 97 -14.08 0.09 -0.65
C ALA A 97 -14.59 -1.15 -1.44
N LYS A 98 -15.15 -2.15 -0.73
CA LYS A 98 -15.68 -3.39 -1.31
C LYS A 98 -14.68 -4.14 -2.19
N ALA A 99 -13.38 -3.96 -1.93
CA ALA A 99 -12.33 -4.70 -2.59
C ALA A 99 -12.47 -6.18 -2.24
N LYS A 100 -12.47 -7.07 -3.24
CA LYS A 100 -12.57 -8.52 -2.99
C LYS A 100 -11.25 -9.10 -2.49
N TYR A 101 -10.13 -8.55 -2.96
CA TYR A 101 -8.79 -9.04 -2.64
C TYR A 101 -7.88 -7.89 -2.24
N SER A 102 -7.09 -8.11 -1.19
CA SER A 102 -6.00 -7.22 -0.80
C SER A 102 -4.77 -8.05 -0.43
N TRP A 103 -3.58 -7.56 -0.75
CA TRP A 103 -2.34 -8.20 -0.35
C TRP A 103 -1.25 -7.18 0.03
N PRO A 104 -0.79 -7.19 1.29
CA PRO A 104 0.32 -6.37 1.72
C PRO A 104 1.68 -7.07 1.48
N PHE A 105 2.63 -6.37 0.89
CA PHE A 105 4.02 -6.79 0.74
C PHE A 105 4.90 -5.90 1.60
N LYS A 106 5.60 -6.51 2.56
CA LYS A 106 6.41 -5.79 3.53
C LYS A 106 7.80 -5.49 2.95
N VAL A 107 8.22 -4.22 2.99
CA VAL A 107 9.55 -3.79 2.55
C VAL A 107 10.37 -3.35 3.76
N TYR A 108 11.64 -3.77 3.82
CA TYR A 108 12.54 -3.53 4.95
C TYR A 108 13.67 -2.54 4.59
N THR A 109 14.21 -1.86 5.59
CA THR A 109 15.46 -1.11 5.46
C THR A 109 16.66 -2.06 5.28
N SER A 110 17.65 -1.62 4.50
CA SER A 110 18.90 -2.32 4.19
C SER A 110 19.74 -2.77 5.40
N GLU A 111 19.64 -2.08 6.54
CA GLU A 111 20.61 -2.24 7.64
C GLU A 111 20.02 -2.72 8.98
N LYS A 112 18.72 -2.52 9.23
CA LYS A 112 18.14 -2.67 10.59
C LYS A 112 16.92 -3.58 10.72
N VAL A 113 16.51 -4.29 9.66
CA VAL A 113 15.29 -5.16 9.65
C VAL A 113 14.03 -4.39 10.11
N GLN A 114 14.03 -3.05 10.02
CA GLN A 114 12.87 -2.25 10.33
C GLN A 114 11.96 -2.17 9.10
N THR A 115 10.65 -2.30 9.32
CA THR A 115 9.66 -2.09 8.25
C THR A 115 9.77 -0.65 7.77
N LEU A 116 9.96 -0.47 6.46
CA LEU A 116 10.00 0.85 5.83
C LEU A 116 8.58 1.27 5.43
N TYR A 117 7.94 0.46 4.59
CA TYR A 117 6.57 0.62 4.14
C TYR A 117 6.00 -0.74 3.72
N TYR A 118 4.71 -0.77 3.42
CA TYR A 118 4.06 -1.87 2.72
C TYR A 118 3.69 -1.46 1.30
N LEU A 119 3.96 -2.29 0.30
CA LEU A 119 3.29 -2.20 -0.98
C LEU A 119 1.98 -2.97 -0.90
N LEU A 120 0.86 -2.28 -0.99
CA LEU A 120 -0.47 -2.85 -0.83
C LEU A 120 -1.15 -2.96 -2.19
N HIS A 121 -1.41 -4.17 -2.65
CA HIS A 121 -2.24 -4.43 -3.82
C HIS A 121 -3.70 -4.63 -3.40
N ALA A 122 -4.64 -4.03 -4.13
CA ALA A 122 -6.07 -4.22 -3.96
C ALA A 122 -6.75 -4.34 -5.32
N THR A 123 -7.63 -5.34 -5.47
CA THR A 123 -8.33 -5.61 -6.73
C THR A 123 -9.66 -6.34 -6.49
N ASN A 124 -10.57 -6.21 -7.44
CA ASN A 124 -11.80 -7.01 -7.51
C ASN A 124 -11.67 -8.22 -8.44
N ASN A 125 -10.53 -8.39 -9.11
CA ASN A 125 -10.26 -9.46 -10.06
C ASN A 125 -9.36 -10.54 -9.44
N TYR A 126 -9.87 -11.77 -9.36
CA TYR A 126 -9.13 -12.92 -8.83
C TYR A 126 -7.83 -13.19 -9.61
N LYS A 127 -7.86 -13.08 -10.94
CA LYS A 127 -6.69 -13.31 -11.79
C LYS A 127 -5.59 -12.27 -11.52
N GLY A 128 -5.98 -11.00 -11.40
CA GLY A 128 -5.06 -9.92 -11.05
C GLY A 128 -4.39 -10.15 -9.69
N HIS A 129 -5.18 -10.53 -8.69
CA HIS A 129 -4.67 -10.88 -7.35
C HIS A 129 -3.70 -12.06 -7.38
N SER A 130 -4.04 -13.14 -8.11
CA SER A 130 -3.20 -14.33 -8.23
C SER A 130 -1.86 -14.01 -8.87
N ILE A 131 -1.86 -13.26 -9.98
CA ILE A 131 -0.65 -12.85 -10.69
C ILE A 131 0.22 -11.96 -9.80
N MET A 132 -0.36 -10.96 -9.13
CA MET A 132 0.41 -10.08 -8.25
C MET A 132 1.05 -10.84 -7.09
N LYS A 133 0.30 -11.78 -6.49
CA LYS A 133 0.82 -12.64 -5.42
C LYS A 133 1.98 -13.51 -5.91
N GLU A 134 1.87 -14.09 -7.10
CA GLU A 134 2.95 -14.91 -7.71
C GLU A 134 4.20 -14.07 -7.99
N ILE A 135 4.06 -12.90 -8.63
CA ILE A 135 5.17 -11.99 -8.93
C ILE A 135 5.93 -11.67 -7.65
N MET A 136 5.20 -11.26 -6.62
CA MET A 136 5.82 -10.79 -5.39
C MET A 136 6.39 -11.93 -4.55
N PHE A 137 5.78 -13.12 -4.59
CA PHE A 137 6.37 -14.33 -4.03
C PHE A 137 7.72 -14.62 -4.69
N ASN A 138 7.78 -14.64 -6.03
CA ASN A 138 9.01 -14.89 -6.78
C ASN A 138 10.08 -13.84 -6.48
N GLN A 139 9.72 -12.55 -6.45
CA GLN A 139 10.67 -11.48 -6.11
C GLN A 139 11.14 -11.55 -4.65
N SER A 140 10.30 -11.99 -3.71
CA SER A 140 10.70 -12.20 -2.31
C SER A 140 11.63 -13.41 -2.17
N ALA A 141 11.33 -14.52 -2.85
CA ALA A 141 12.15 -15.73 -2.87
C ALA A 141 13.51 -15.50 -3.55
N LEU A 142 13.56 -14.63 -4.55
CA LEU A 142 14.79 -14.16 -5.17
C LEU A 142 15.57 -13.17 -4.29
N HIS A 143 15.10 -12.88 -3.07
CA HIS A 143 15.67 -11.89 -2.14
C HIS A 143 15.76 -10.47 -2.75
N ASN A 144 14.91 -10.11 -3.70
CA ASN A 144 14.97 -8.79 -4.35
C ASN A 144 14.29 -7.70 -3.53
N PHE A 145 13.38 -8.06 -2.61
CA PHE A 145 12.75 -7.14 -1.66
C PHE A 145 13.44 -7.11 -0.28
N ALA A 146 14.52 -7.87 -0.12
CA ALA A 146 15.42 -7.81 1.01
C ALA A 146 16.80 -7.42 0.48
N TYR A 147 17.18 -6.15 0.62
CA TYR A 147 18.56 -5.76 0.43
C TYR A 147 19.35 -6.24 1.67
N LEU A 148 20.27 -7.19 1.52
CA LEU A 148 21.05 -7.77 2.62
C LEU A 148 22.34 -6.97 2.95
N GLY A 149 22.55 -5.81 2.33
CA GLY A 149 23.70 -4.94 2.58
C GLY A 149 24.54 -4.65 1.32
N PRO A 150 25.64 -3.89 1.46
CA PRO A 150 26.55 -3.55 0.35
C PRO A 150 27.14 -4.77 -0.39
N GLN A 151 27.18 -5.92 0.27
CA GLN A 151 27.65 -7.20 -0.28
C GLN A 151 26.68 -7.76 -1.35
N ASP A 152 25.38 -7.45 -1.25
CA ASP A 152 24.34 -7.88 -2.20
C ASP A 152 24.42 -7.11 -3.54
N VAL A 153 24.92 -5.86 -3.49
CA VAL A 153 25.20 -5.03 -4.68
C VAL A 153 26.39 -5.57 -5.47
N ALA A 154 27.37 -6.16 -4.78
CA ALA A 154 28.51 -6.80 -5.44
C ALA A 154 28.13 -8.14 -6.10
N ALA A 155 27.08 -8.80 -5.62
CA ALA A 155 26.60 -10.09 -6.13
C ALA A 155 25.56 -9.96 -7.27
N ARG A 156 24.86 -8.83 -7.37
CA ARG A 156 23.85 -8.59 -8.40
C ARG A 156 24.33 -7.57 -9.42
N SER A 157 24.47 -8.03 -10.66
CA SER A 157 24.48 -7.20 -11.87
C SER A 157 23.13 -6.50 -12.06
N GLN A 158 22.73 -5.67 -11.11
CA GLN A 158 21.50 -4.90 -11.19
C GLN A 158 21.72 -3.81 -12.25
N MET A 159 21.09 -3.95 -13.42
CA MET A 159 21.09 -2.89 -14.43
C MET A 159 20.56 -1.61 -13.79
N LYS A 160 21.39 -0.57 -13.83
CA LYS A 160 21.00 0.77 -13.42
C LYS A 160 19.99 1.32 -14.42
N LEU A 161 19.05 2.12 -13.92
CA LEU A 161 17.95 2.71 -14.70
C LEU A 161 18.40 3.61 -15.88
N PHE A 162 19.70 3.85 -16.06
CA PHE A 162 20.28 4.68 -17.12
C PHE A 162 21.34 3.98 -17.98
N GLU A 163 21.51 2.68 -17.87
CA GLU A 163 22.40 1.95 -18.79
C GLU A 163 21.55 1.24 -19.86
N ILE A 164 21.09 2.04 -20.81
CA ILE A 164 20.72 1.59 -22.15
C ILE A 164 21.62 2.39 -23.10
N ASP A 165 22.65 1.73 -23.62
CA ASP A 165 23.20 1.99 -24.94
C ASP A 165 22.88 0.77 -25.82
#